data_AF-A0A954DIK9-F1
#
_entry.id   AF-A0A954DIK9-F1
#
_cell.length_a   1.000
_cell.length_b   1.000
_cell.length_c   1.000
_cell.angle_alpha   90.00
_cell.angle_beta   90.00
_cell.angle_gamma   90.00
#
_symmetry.space_group_name_H-M   'P 1'
#
loop_
_entity.id
_entity.type
_entity.pdbx_description
1 polymer ?
#
loop_
_entity_poly.entity_id
_entity_poly.type
_entity_poly.pdbx_seq_one_letter_code
_entity_poly.pdbx_strand_id
1 'polypeptide(L)'
;MAKFDFGSLPLKLGKGLQKVFGSANEREVQRVQPIIKQINDLSSWAEGLDRDAILARVAEWREKVRDGRSTLDDALPEMFAMTRVASQRSNGERHYDVQLVGGIVLHQGKIAEMITGEGKTLVATLPAALNAISGKGVYLVTVNDYLARRDRDWMAPVYEYLGLTVGAIQSEMDSRERQAQYACDI
;
A
#
# COMPACT_ATOMS: atom_id res chain seq x y z
N MET A 1 12.72 -51.30 1.99
CA MET A 1 12.15 -49.94 1.87
C MET A 1 13.01 -49.03 2.75
N ALA A 2 14.01 -48.36 2.16
CA ALA A 2 14.96 -47.55 2.91
C ALA A 2 14.31 -46.21 3.31
N LYS A 3 14.26 -45.93 4.62
CA LYS A 3 13.88 -44.62 5.16
C LYS A 3 15.06 -43.67 4.94
N PHE A 4 14.87 -42.60 4.17
CA PHE A 4 15.82 -41.51 4.09
C PHE A 4 15.68 -40.63 5.34
N ASP A 5 16.72 -40.62 6.15
CA ASP A 5 16.89 -39.74 7.31
C ASP A 5 17.49 -38.41 6.83
N PHE A 6 16.76 -37.31 7.02
CA PHE A 6 17.22 -35.93 6.73
C PHE A 6 17.85 -35.27 7.97
N GLY A 7 18.16 -36.03 9.01
CA GLY A 7 18.86 -35.55 10.20
C GLY A 7 20.36 -35.46 10.01
N SER A 8 20.86 -34.32 9.50
CA SER A 8 22.18 -33.69 9.79
C SER A 8 22.80 -32.96 8.59
N LEU A 9 22.13 -31.92 8.09
CA LEU A 9 22.85 -30.90 7.31
C LEU A 9 23.67 -30.03 8.28
N PRO A 10 25.01 -29.91 8.11
CA PRO A 10 25.82 -29.11 9.01
C PRO A 10 25.43 -27.64 8.90
N LEU A 11 25.09 -27.02 10.04
CA LEU A 11 24.74 -25.60 10.23
C LEU A 11 25.70 -24.59 9.56
N LYS A 12 26.92 -25.02 9.20
CA LYS A 12 27.93 -24.22 8.49
C LYS A 12 27.66 -24.07 6.98
N LEU A 13 26.93 -24.99 6.34
CA LEU A 13 26.59 -24.88 4.90
C LEU A 13 25.52 -23.79 4.66
N GLY A 14 24.57 -23.61 5.58
CA GLY A 14 23.47 -22.64 5.45
C GLY A 14 23.94 -21.17 5.49
N LYS A 15 24.94 -20.84 6.33
CA LYS A 15 25.48 -19.47 6.43
C LYS A 15 26.31 -19.04 5.22
N GLY A 16 26.98 -19.98 4.55
CA GLY A 16 27.75 -19.72 3.33
C GLY A 16 26.87 -19.46 2.11
N LEU A 17 25.80 -20.25 1.95
CA LEU A 17 24.79 -20.06 0.91
C LEU A 17 23.94 -18.78 1.11
N GLN A 18 23.62 -18.41 2.35
CA GLN A 18 22.96 -17.12 2.64
C GLN A 18 23.83 -15.90 2.30
N LYS A 19 25.15 -15.97 2.48
CA LYS A 19 26.06 -14.87 2.11
C LYS A 19 26.20 -14.67 0.59
N VAL A 20 26.02 -15.73 -0.20
CA VAL A 20 26.17 -15.69 -1.67
C VAL A 20 24.86 -15.37 -2.39
N PHE A 21 23.72 -15.75 -1.82
CA PHE A 21 22.41 -15.53 -2.43
C PHE A 21 21.55 -14.47 -1.71
N GLY A 22 22.06 -13.85 -0.65
CA GLY A 22 21.28 -12.94 0.20
C GLY A 22 20.21 -13.65 1.03
N SER A 23 19.76 -12.99 2.10
CA SER A 23 18.59 -13.44 2.87
C SER A 23 17.32 -13.45 2.00
N ALA A 24 16.30 -14.24 2.38
CA ALA A 24 15.02 -14.21 1.67
C ALA A 24 14.45 -12.79 1.59
N ASN A 25 14.60 -12.02 2.67
CA ASN A 25 14.17 -10.63 2.75
C ASN A 25 14.97 -9.71 1.80
N GLU A 26 16.29 -9.87 1.71
CA GLU A 26 17.10 -9.13 0.74
C GLU A 26 16.65 -9.40 -0.70
N ARG A 27 16.31 -10.65 -1.04
CA ARG A 27 15.77 -10.98 -2.37
C ARG A 27 14.42 -10.33 -2.63
N GLU A 28 13.52 -10.30 -1.64
CA GLU A 28 12.23 -9.60 -1.78
C GLU A 28 12.43 -8.10 -1.99
N VAL A 29 13.33 -7.48 -1.22
CA VAL A 29 13.68 -6.06 -1.41
C VAL A 29 14.23 -5.83 -2.83
N GLN A 30 15.15 -6.68 -3.31
CA GLN A 30 15.69 -6.56 -4.66
C GLN A 30 14.63 -6.73 -5.76
N ARG A 31 13.59 -7.56 -5.53
CA ARG A 31 12.48 -7.72 -6.48
C ARG A 31 11.61 -6.48 -6.59
N VAL A 32 11.45 -5.70 -5.52
CA VAL A 32 10.64 -4.48 -5.55
C VAL A 32 11.42 -3.24 -6.00
N GLN A 33 12.76 -3.28 -5.99
CA GLN A 33 13.61 -2.16 -6.42
C GLN A 33 13.25 -1.59 -7.80
N PRO A 34 12.98 -2.40 -8.85
CA PRO A 34 12.58 -1.86 -10.15
C PRO A 34 11.30 -1.03 -10.10
N ILE A 35 10.31 -1.45 -9.28
CA ILE A 35 9.03 -0.77 -9.10
C ILE A 35 9.25 0.56 -8.36
N ILE A 36 10.08 0.55 -7.30
CA ILE A 36 10.46 1.77 -6.57
C ILE A 36 11.12 2.77 -7.51
N LYS A 37 12.03 2.29 -8.39
CA LYS A 37 12.65 3.14 -9.39
C LYS A 37 11.60 3.77 -10.32
N GLN A 38 10.63 3.00 -10.82
CA GLN A 38 9.55 3.53 -11.65
C GLN A 38 8.72 4.60 -10.92
N ILE A 39 8.36 4.38 -9.65
CA ILE A 39 7.66 5.37 -8.82
C ILE A 39 8.49 6.66 -8.69
N ASN A 40 9.79 6.52 -8.43
CA ASN A 40 10.69 7.67 -8.27
C ASN A 40 10.92 8.43 -9.59
N ASP A 41 11.04 7.72 -10.71
CA ASP A 41 11.15 8.33 -12.04
C ASP A 41 9.88 9.14 -12.39
N LEU A 42 8.72 8.77 -11.84
CA LEU A 42 7.44 9.48 -11.98
C LEU A 42 7.26 10.66 -11.02
N SER A 43 8.18 10.90 -10.07
CA SER A 43 8.01 11.93 -9.03
C SER A 43 7.81 13.32 -9.64
N SER A 44 8.65 13.73 -10.59
CA SER A 44 8.55 15.04 -11.24
C SER A 44 7.25 15.20 -12.04
N TRP A 45 6.78 14.13 -12.69
CA TRP A 45 5.50 14.14 -13.40
C TRP A 45 4.35 14.34 -12.42
N ALA A 46 4.28 13.53 -11.36
CA ALA A 46 3.20 13.60 -10.37
C ALA A 46 3.20 14.94 -9.62
N GLU A 47 4.37 15.47 -9.28
CA GLU A 47 4.53 16.79 -8.64
C GLU A 47 4.06 17.94 -9.53
N GLY A 48 4.15 17.78 -10.86
CA GLY A 48 3.68 18.74 -11.84
C GLY A 48 2.16 18.72 -12.09
N LEU A 49 1.44 17.68 -11.64
CA LEU A 49 -0.02 17.62 -11.76
C LEU A 49 -0.67 18.50 -10.70
N ASP A 50 -1.72 19.24 -11.06
CA ASP A 50 -2.62 19.84 -10.08
C ASP A 50 -3.66 18.81 -9.57
N ARG A 51 -4.57 19.24 -8.69
CA ARG A 51 -5.56 18.33 -8.11
C ARG A 51 -6.52 17.79 -9.17
N ASP A 52 -6.97 18.61 -10.12
CA ASP A 52 -7.95 18.19 -11.13
C ASP A 52 -7.34 17.16 -12.09
N ALA A 53 -6.07 17.35 -12.47
CA ALA A 53 -5.33 16.38 -13.27
C ALA A 53 -5.12 15.05 -12.51
N ILE A 54 -4.83 15.08 -11.20
CA ILE A 54 -4.75 13.88 -10.38
C ILE A 54 -6.11 13.15 -10.33
N LEU A 55 -7.21 13.86 -10.10
CA LEU A 55 -8.55 13.28 -10.08
C LEU A 55 -8.91 12.63 -11.43
N ALA A 56 -8.61 13.31 -12.54
CA ALA A 56 -8.83 12.78 -13.87
C ALA A 56 -8.01 11.49 -14.11
N ARG A 57 -6.75 11.47 -13.65
CA ARG A 57 -5.87 10.31 -13.81
C ARG A 57 -6.31 9.13 -12.94
N VAL A 58 -6.75 9.36 -11.71
CA VAL A 58 -7.33 8.32 -10.84
C VAL A 58 -8.61 7.76 -11.46
N ALA A 59 -9.47 8.62 -12.03
CA ALA A 59 -10.70 8.19 -12.70
C ALA A 59 -10.40 7.30 -13.93
N GLU A 60 -9.40 7.66 -14.73
CA GLU A 60 -8.96 6.87 -15.88
C GLU A 60 -8.43 5.48 -15.44
N TRP A 61 -7.61 5.43 -14.39
CA TRP A 61 -7.12 4.15 -13.84
C TRP A 61 -8.26 3.28 -13.30
N ARG A 62 -9.21 3.89 -12.57
CA ARG A 62 -10.41 3.22 -12.07
C ARG A 62 -11.23 2.61 -13.21
N GLU A 63 -11.42 3.34 -14.32
CA GLU A 63 -12.12 2.83 -15.50
C GLU A 63 -11.37 1.64 -16.13
N LYS A 64 -10.07 1.79 -16.41
CA LYS A 64 -9.25 0.73 -17.02
C LYS A 64 -9.21 -0.55 -16.19
N VAL A 65 -9.06 -0.42 -14.87
CA VAL A 65 -9.01 -1.58 -13.95
C VAL A 65 -10.36 -2.27 -13.85
N ARG A 66 -11.46 -1.51 -13.75
CA ARG A 66 -12.81 -2.08 -13.66
C ARG A 66 -13.24 -2.78 -14.95
N ASP A 67 -12.81 -2.26 -16.10
CA ASP A 67 -13.06 -2.88 -17.41
C ASP A 67 -12.12 -4.04 -17.74
N GLY A 68 -11.12 -4.31 -16.90
CA GLY A 68 -10.11 -5.35 -17.12
C GLY A 68 -9.09 -5.03 -18.22
N ARG A 69 -9.00 -3.78 -18.67
CA ARG A 69 -7.99 -3.31 -19.65
C ARG A 69 -6.60 -3.16 -19.05
N SER A 70 -6.51 -3.04 -17.72
CA SER A 70 -5.26 -2.96 -16.97
C SER A 70 -5.43 -3.61 -15.61
N THR A 71 -4.33 -4.09 -15.05
CA THR A 71 -4.27 -4.66 -13.70
C THR A 71 -3.95 -3.57 -12.67
N LEU A 72 -4.09 -3.91 -11.39
CA LEU A 72 -3.62 -3.05 -10.30
C LEU A 72 -2.08 -2.90 -10.32
N ASP A 73 -1.35 -3.94 -10.70
CA ASP A 73 0.11 -3.89 -10.84
C ASP A 73 0.54 -2.88 -11.93
N ASP A 74 -0.22 -2.78 -13.02
CA ASP A 74 0.03 -1.78 -14.08
C ASP A 74 -0.18 -0.34 -13.57
N ALA A 75 -1.18 -0.14 -12.70
CA ALA A 75 -1.51 1.17 -12.14
C ALA A 75 -0.59 1.58 -10.97
N LEU A 76 0.08 0.61 -10.34
CA LEU A 76 0.81 0.80 -9.08
C LEU A 76 1.82 1.95 -9.13
N PRO A 77 2.73 2.06 -10.12
CA PRO A 77 3.76 3.09 -10.08
C PRO A 77 3.19 4.51 -10.07
N GLU A 78 2.18 4.77 -10.89
CA GLU A 78 1.53 6.07 -10.98
C GLU A 78 0.64 6.35 -9.77
N MET A 79 -0.16 5.38 -9.33
CA MET A 79 -1.02 5.54 -8.15
C MET A 79 -0.18 5.80 -6.90
N PHE A 80 0.97 5.13 -6.73
CA PHE A 80 1.88 5.38 -5.61
C PHE A 80 2.54 6.77 -5.71
N ALA A 81 2.95 7.20 -6.90
CA ALA A 81 3.51 8.53 -7.11
C ALA A 81 2.47 9.63 -6.80
N MET A 82 1.22 9.49 -7.27
CA MET A 82 0.14 10.43 -6.97
C MET A 82 -0.26 10.41 -5.49
N THR A 83 -0.30 9.25 -4.84
CA THR A 83 -0.59 9.13 -3.39
C THR A 83 0.46 9.81 -2.54
N ARG A 84 1.74 9.71 -2.92
CA ARG A 84 2.85 10.41 -2.29
C ARG A 84 2.72 11.94 -2.42
N VAL A 85 2.31 12.43 -3.59
CA VAL A 85 2.02 13.86 -3.81
C VAL A 85 0.81 14.32 -3.01
N ALA A 86 -0.27 13.52 -2.98
CA ALA A 86 -1.46 13.79 -2.18
C ALA A 86 -1.08 13.96 -0.70
N SER A 87 -0.32 13.00 -0.14
CA SER A 87 0.15 13.05 1.25
C SER A 87 1.03 14.25 1.55
N GLN A 88 1.98 14.58 0.66
CA GLN A 88 2.85 15.73 0.84
C GLN A 88 2.06 17.05 0.81
N ARG A 89 1.02 17.15 -0.03
CA ARG A 89 0.20 18.36 -0.16
C ARG A 89 -0.86 18.51 0.92
N SER A 90 -1.43 17.41 1.41
CA SER A 90 -2.51 17.43 2.40
C SER A 90 -1.97 17.42 3.84
N ASN A 91 -0.97 16.59 4.11
CA ASN A 91 -0.48 16.31 5.46
C ASN A 91 0.94 16.84 5.69
N GLY A 92 1.64 17.28 4.62
CA GLY A 92 3.04 17.67 4.71
C GLY A 92 4.01 16.49 4.80
N GLU A 93 3.53 15.26 4.61
CA GLU A 93 4.29 14.02 4.82
C GLU A 93 4.61 13.36 3.48
N ARG A 94 5.90 13.23 3.15
CA ARG A 94 6.35 12.47 1.97
C ARG A 94 6.75 11.06 2.36
N HIS A 95 6.24 10.08 1.62
CA HIS A 95 6.70 8.69 1.76
C HIS A 95 8.18 8.53 1.39
N TYR A 96 8.95 7.90 2.27
CA TYR A 96 10.31 7.43 2.00
C TYR A 96 10.31 6.15 1.15
N ASP A 97 11.44 5.80 0.55
CA ASP A 97 11.54 4.60 -0.29
C ASP A 97 11.31 3.31 0.51
N VAL A 98 11.73 3.26 1.77
CA VAL A 98 11.41 2.13 2.67
C VAL A 98 9.91 1.98 2.92
N GLN A 99 9.16 3.08 2.88
CA GLN A 99 7.71 3.06 3.00
C GLN A 99 7.05 2.61 1.68
N LEU A 100 7.64 2.94 0.53
CA LEU A 100 7.21 2.36 -0.76
C LEU A 100 7.39 0.84 -0.78
N VAL A 101 8.52 0.31 -0.26
CA VAL A 101 8.72 -1.14 -0.08
C VAL A 101 7.55 -1.71 0.72
N GLY A 102 7.23 -1.12 1.87
CA GLY A 102 6.12 -1.55 2.73
C GLY A 102 4.78 -1.57 1.98
N GLY A 103 4.46 -0.51 1.25
CA GLY A 103 3.23 -0.42 0.46
C GLY A 103 3.13 -1.49 -0.64
N ILE A 104 4.22 -1.74 -1.37
CA ILE A 104 4.29 -2.78 -2.41
C ILE A 104 4.12 -4.17 -1.79
N VAL A 105 4.81 -4.45 -0.68
CA VAL A 105 4.71 -5.73 0.03
C VAL A 105 3.28 -5.98 0.52
N LEU A 106 2.60 -4.96 1.06
CA LEU A 106 1.20 -5.07 1.47
C LEU A 106 0.27 -5.33 0.27
N HIS A 107 0.48 -4.64 -0.85
CA HIS A 107 -0.30 -4.89 -2.07
C HIS A 107 -0.14 -6.33 -2.57
N GLN A 108 1.06 -6.91 -2.46
CA GLN A 108 1.35 -8.31 -2.80
C GLN A 108 0.72 -9.33 -1.84
N GLY A 109 -0.08 -8.89 -0.85
CA GLY A 109 -0.73 -9.77 0.13
C GLY A 109 0.23 -10.35 1.16
N LYS A 110 1.39 -9.71 1.38
CA LYS A 110 2.40 -10.13 2.35
C LYS A 110 2.39 -9.24 3.59
N ILE A 111 3.10 -9.66 4.64
CA ILE A 111 3.28 -8.88 5.86
C ILE A 111 4.51 -7.99 5.70
N ALA A 112 4.32 -6.67 5.84
CA ALA A 112 5.41 -5.71 5.92
C ALA A 112 5.80 -5.50 7.39
N GLU A 113 6.91 -6.11 7.82
CA GLU A 113 7.49 -5.83 9.14
C GLU A 113 8.22 -4.49 9.12
N MET A 114 7.73 -3.54 9.92
CA MET A 114 8.31 -2.20 10.06
C MET A 114 8.46 -1.88 11.54
N ILE A 115 9.53 -1.18 11.91
CA ILE A 115 9.75 -0.74 13.29
C ILE A 115 8.74 0.36 13.66
N THR A 116 8.43 0.51 14.94
CA THR A 116 7.62 1.64 15.41
C THR A 116 8.31 2.96 15.06
N GLY A 117 7.55 3.92 14.51
CA GLY A 117 8.07 5.20 14.05
C GLY A 117 8.32 5.27 12.54
N GLU A 118 8.33 4.15 11.82
CA GLU A 118 8.51 4.10 10.35
C GLU A 118 7.27 4.57 9.55
N GLY A 119 6.25 5.12 10.22
CA GLY A 119 5.06 5.66 9.56
C GLY A 119 4.11 4.60 8.98
N LYS A 120 3.83 3.50 9.71
CA LYS A 120 2.93 2.41 9.27
C LYS A 120 1.56 2.90 8.79
N THR A 121 0.98 3.89 9.48
CA THR A 121 -0.31 4.49 9.12
C THR A 121 -0.23 5.18 7.75
N LEU A 122 0.84 5.96 7.52
CA LEU A 122 1.09 6.61 6.25
C LEU A 122 1.38 5.59 5.12
N VAL A 123 2.11 4.51 5.42
CA VAL A 123 2.39 3.43 4.45
C VAL A 123 1.11 2.79 3.95
N ALA A 124 0.11 2.62 4.82
CA ALA A 124 -1.15 1.97 4.45
C ALA A 124 -1.95 2.75 3.38
N THR A 125 -1.72 4.06 3.23
CA THR A 125 -2.42 4.85 2.21
C THR A 125 -2.07 4.43 0.79
N LEU A 126 -0.83 3.98 0.55
CA LEU A 126 -0.34 3.56 -0.76
C LEU A 126 -1.13 2.36 -1.32
N PRO A 127 -1.14 1.18 -0.66
CA PRO A 127 -1.92 0.05 -1.14
C PRO A 127 -3.42 0.31 -0.99
N ALA A 128 -3.90 1.05 0.02
CA ALA A 128 -5.33 1.30 0.15
C ALA A 128 -5.87 2.12 -1.04
N ALA A 129 -5.22 3.22 -1.40
CA ALA A 129 -5.60 4.02 -2.56
C ALA A 129 -5.53 3.24 -3.87
N LEU A 130 -4.48 2.44 -4.07
CA LEU A 130 -4.35 1.57 -5.24
C LEU A 130 -5.46 0.52 -5.30
N ASN A 131 -5.75 -0.21 -4.23
CA ASN A 131 -6.73 -1.30 -4.29
C ASN A 131 -8.16 -0.76 -4.36
N ALA A 132 -8.42 0.42 -3.81
CA ALA A 132 -9.71 1.11 -3.85
C ALA A 132 -10.21 1.44 -5.27
N ILE A 133 -9.30 1.68 -6.23
CA ILE A 133 -9.70 1.96 -7.62
C ILE A 133 -10.37 0.76 -8.31
N SER A 134 -10.17 -0.46 -7.78
CA SER A 134 -10.91 -1.65 -8.24
C SER A 134 -12.41 -1.58 -7.97
N GLY A 135 -12.84 -0.75 -7.00
CA GLY A 135 -14.25 -0.62 -6.61
C GLY A 135 -14.78 -1.73 -5.71
N LYS A 136 -13.92 -2.59 -5.16
CA LYS A 136 -14.32 -3.70 -4.28
C LYS A 136 -14.31 -3.34 -2.79
N GLY A 137 -13.96 -2.09 -2.46
CA GLY A 137 -13.70 -1.63 -1.09
C GLY A 137 -12.34 -2.13 -0.56
N VAL A 138 -11.76 -1.38 0.37
CA VAL A 138 -10.57 -1.77 1.13
C VAL A 138 -10.93 -1.68 2.61
N TYR A 139 -10.49 -2.65 3.42
CA TYR A 139 -10.74 -2.65 4.86
C TYR A 139 -9.43 -2.54 5.63
N LEU A 140 -9.20 -1.40 6.28
CA LEU A 140 -8.06 -1.21 7.18
C LEU A 140 -8.49 -1.52 8.62
N VAL A 141 -7.98 -2.62 9.17
CA VAL A 141 -8.31 -3.08 10.52
C VAL A 141 -7.28 -2.61 11.52
N THR A 142 -7.74 -1.97 12.60
CA THR A 142 -6.91 -1.56 13.74
C THR A 142 -7.31 -2.32 15.01
N VAL A 143 -6.56 -2.13 16.10
CA VAL A 143 -6.81 -2.87 17.35
C VAL A 143 -7.96 -2.32 18.19
N ASN A 144 -8.45 -1.11 17.90
CA ASN A 144 -9.58 -0.50 18.62
C ASN A 144 -10.22 0.66 17.84
N ASP A 145 -11.43 1.02 18.26
CA ASP A 145 -12.23 2.08 17.63
C ASP A 145 -11.55 3.45 17.62
N TYR A 146 -10.82 3.79 18.69
CA TYR A 146 -10.07 5.04 18.77
C TYR A 146 -9.03 5.16 17.64
N LEU A 147 -8.23 4.11 17.42
CA LEU A 147 -7.24 4.10 16.35
C LEU A 147 -7.90 4.08 14.97
N ALA A 148 -9.01 3.36 14.80
CA ALA A 148 -9.77 3.37 13.55
C ALA A 148 -10.23 4.80 13.20
N ARG A 149 -10.85 5.51 14.16
CA ARG A 149 -11.32 6.88 13.97
C ARG A 149 -10.17 7.86 13.74
N ARG A 150 -9.11 7.79 14.56
CA ARG A 150 -7.93 8.66 14.44
C ARG A 150 -7.25 8.47 13.09
N ASP A 151 -7.00 7.24 12.67
CA ASP A 151 -6.28 6.95 11.44
C ASP A 151 -7.11 7.31 10.22
N ARG A 152 -8.44 7.10 10.29
CA ARG A 152 -9.37 7.61 9.29
C ARG A 152 -9.31 9.12 9.18
N ASP A 153 -9.46 9.85 10.28
CA ASP A 153 -9.49 11.32 10.26
C ASP A 153 -8.15 11.92 9.82
N TRP A 154 -7.04 11.29 10.19
CA TRP A 154 -5.70 11.72 9.81
C TRP A 154 -5.38 11.45 8.33
N MET A 155 -5.77 10.29 7.79
CA MET A 155 -5.47 9.91 6.40
C MET A 155 -6.57 10.33 5.40
N ALA A 156 -7.76 10.76 5.87
CA ALA A 156 -8.85 11.22 5.02
C ALA A 156 -8.43 12.30 4.01
N PRO A 157 -7.65 13.34 4.38
CA PRO A 157 -7.20 14.34 3.42
C PRO A 157 -6.39 13.74 2.25
N VAL A 158 -5.63 12.67 2.47
CA VAL A 158 -4.86 11.98 1.43
C VAL A 158 -5.80 11.28 0.44
N TYR A 159 -6.77 10.52 0.95
CA TYR A 159 -7.74 9.79 0.13
C TYR A 159 -8.68 10.73 -0.63
N GLU A 160 -9.20 11.76 0.04
CA GLU A 160 -10.09 12.76 -0.54
C GLU A 160 -9.39 13.63 -1.59
N TYR A 161 -8.07 13.84 -1.45
CA TYR A 161 -7.26 14.49 -2.49
C TYR A 161 -7.24 13.67 -3.78
N LEU A 162 -7.21 12.34 -3.66
CA LEU A 162 -7.28 11.39 -4.79
C LEU A 162 -8.72 11.13 -5.27
N GLY A 163 -9.73 11.74 -4.65
CA GLY A 163 -11.14 11.55 -5.01
C GLY A 163 -11.73 10.23 -4.48
N LEU A 164 -11.10 9.63 -3.47
CA LEU A 164 -11.57 8.44 -2.79
C LEU A 164 -12.33 8.82 -1.52
N THR A 165 -13.38 8.07 -1.23
CA THR A 165 -14.18 8.19 -0.01
C THR A 165 -13.62 7.28 1.09
N VAL A 166 -13.67 7.73 2.35
CA VAL A 166 -13.17 6.95 3.49
C VAL A 166 -14.12 6.99 4.68
N GLY A 167 -14.42 5.81 5.22
CA GLY A 167 -15.28 5.60 6.37
C GLY A 167 -14.54 5.06 7.60
N ALA A 168 -15.18 5.13 8.76
CA ALA A 168 -14.72 4.43 9.95
C ALA A 168 -15.92 3.81 10.67
N ILE A 169 -15.84 2.52 10.96
CA ILE A 169 -16.86 1.80 11.71
C ILE A 169 -16.54 1.93 13.20
N GLN A 170 -17.53 2.29 14.01
CA GLN A 170 -17.43 2.37 15.47
C GLN A 170 -18.47 1.44 16.13
N SER A 171 -18.22 1.02 17.36
CA SER A 171 -19.02 0.02 18.07
C SER A 171 -20.46 0.49 18.32
N GLU A 172 -20.67 1.78 18.56
CA GLU A 172 -21.96 2.40 18.84
C GLU A 172 -22.85 2.64 17.61
N MET A 173 -22.31 2.47 16.39
CA MET A 173 -23.05 2.72 15.15
C MET A 173 -24.15 1.69 14.91
N ASP A 174 -25.31 2.18 14.45
CA ASP A 174 -26.41 1.35 14.00
C ASP A 174 -26.15 0.72 12.60
N SER A 175 -27.05 -0.14 12.15
CA SER A 175 -26.89 -0.83 10.86
C SER A 175 -26.88 0.12 9.65
N ARG A 176 -27.65 1.22 9.70
CA ARG A 176 -27.76 2.18 8.61
C ARG A 176 -26.50 3.04 8.53
N GLU A 177 -25.98 3.47 9.67
CA GLU A 177 -24.72 4.20 9.78
C GLU A 177 -23.56 3.35 9.25
N ARG A 178 -23.49 2.07 9.65
CA ARG A 178 -22.47 1.13 9.15
C ARG A 178 -22.54 0.93 7.64
N GLN A 179 -23.73 0.77 7.07
CA GLN A 179 -23.89 0.60 5.62
C GLN A 179 -23.29 1.76 4.83
N ALA A 180 -23.42 3.00 5.32
CA ALA A 180 -22.79 4.15 4.69
C ALA A 180 -21.26 4.08 4.75
N GLN A 181 -20.69 3.61 5.87
CA GLN A 181 -19.23 3.42 6.00
C GLN A 181 -18.71 2.30 5.09
N TYR A 182 -19.44 1.18 4.99
CA TYR A 182 -19.12 0.07 4.08
C TYR A 182 -19.20 0.44 2.60
N ALA A 183 -19.95 1.48 2.25
CA ALA A 183 -20.09 1.98 0.89
C ALA A 183 -18.94 2.91 0.47
N CYS A 184 -18.09 3.34 1.41
CA CYS A 184 -16.88 4.08 1.08
C CYS A 184 -15.86 3.20 0.34
N ASP A 185 -14.93 3.85 -0.33
CA ASP A 185 -13.86 3.15 -1.05
C ASP A 185 -12.87 2.45 -0.08
N ILE A 186 -12.70 3.01 1.11
CA ILE A 186 -11.76 2.60 2.18
C ILE A 186 -12.44 2.69 3.55
#